data_AF-A0AAW3JVT9-F1
#
_entry.id   AF-A0AAW3JVT9-F1
#
_cell.length_a   1.000
_cell.length_b   1.000
_cell.length_c   1.000
_cell.angle_alpha   90.00
_cell.angle_beta   90.00
_cell.angle_gamma   90.00
#
_symmetry.space_group_name_H-M   'P 1'
#
loop_
_entity.id
_entity.type
_entity.pdbx_description
1 polymer ?
#
loop_
_entity_poly.entity_id
_entity_poly.type
_entity_poly.pdbx_seq_one_letter_code
_entity_poly.pdbx_strand_id
1 'polypeptide(L)' 'MRLLFCPIKKVSIPSKVQKIGKNAFYGCSGLKDLTVKTKKLTSKTVGKGAFKKLNKKAKIKVPKSKLKLYAKIT' A
#
# COMPACT_ATOMS: atom_id res chain seq x y z
N MET A 1 -3.56 -0.15 26.01
CA MET A 1 -3.68 1.01 25.09
C MET A 1 -3.16 0.61 23.72
N ARG A 2 -4.04 0.15 22.80
CA ARG A 2 -3.64 -0.23 21.43
C ARG A 2 -3.36 1.05 20.66
N LEU A 3 -2.10 1.35 20.39
CA LEU A 3 -1.70 2.45 19.51
C LEU A 3 -2.23 2.14 18.10
N LEU A 4 -3.43 2.64 17.77
CA LEU A 4 -4.00 2.67 16.41
C LEU A 4 -3.22 3.62 15.47
N PHE A 5 -2.07 4.11 15.91
CA PHE A 5 -1.22 5.02 15.16
C PHE A 5 -0.16 4.20 14.45
N CYS A 6 -0.39 3.87 13.18
CA CYS A 6 0.70 3.50 12.30
C CYS A 6 1.48 4.80 11.97
N PRO A 7 2.71 4.99 12.47
CA PRO A 7 3.46 6.25 12.34
C PRO A 7 4.06 6.44 10.94
N ILE A 8 3.74 5.54 10.01
CA ILE A 8 4.36 5.47 8.70
C ILE A 8 3.83 6.62 7.84
N LYS A 9 4.71 7.59 7.57
CA LYS A 9 4.43 8.75 6.70
C LYS A 9 4.78 8.48 5.24
N LYS A 10 5.80 7.64 4.99
CA LYS A 10 6.31 7.32 3.66
C LYS A 10 6.58 5.83 3.54
N VAL A 11 6.18 5.22 2.43
CA VAL A 11 6.47 3.82 2.07
C VAL A 11 7.07 3.78 0.68
N SER A 12 8.16 3.03 0.52
CA SER A 12 8.76 2.73 -0.78
C SER A 12 8.85 1.21 -0.94
N ILE A 13 8.09 0.67 -1.88
CA ILE A 13 8.08 -0.76 -2.20
C ILE A 13 9.06 -0.98 -3.36
N PRO A 14 10.22 -1.60 -3.11
CA PRO A 14 11.24 -1.81 -4.15
C PRO A 14 10.80 -2.84 -5.19
N SER A 15 11.51 -2.87 -6.32
CA SER A 15 11.19 -3.73 -7.49
C SER A 15 11.24 -5.23 -7.19
N LYS A 16 11.98 -5.64 -6.14
CA LYS A 16 12.14 -7.04 -5.74
C LYS A 16 10.97 -7.59 -4.90
N VAL A 17 10.07 -6.74 -4.40
CA VAL A 17 8.93 -7.21 -3.61
C VAL A 17 7.96 -7.99 -4.49
N GLN A 18 7.68 -9.22 -4.07
CA GLN A 18 6.82 -10.18 -4.78
C GLN A 18 5.45 -10.35 -4.13
N LYS A 19 5.35 -10.19 -2.81
CA LYS A 19 4.12 -10.39 -2.02
C LYS A 19 3.97 -9.31 -0.95
N ILE A 20 2.73 -8.92 -0.67
CA ILE A 20 2.32 -8.06 0.43
C ILE A 20 1.26 -8.81 1.23
N GLY A 21 1.47 -8.93 2.53
CA GLY A 21 0.55 -9.65 3.42
C GLY A 21 -0.82 -8.99 3.54
N LYS A 22 -1.78 -9.76 4.05
CA LYS A 22 -3.11 -9.27 4.45
C LYS A 22 -2.93 -8.17 5.51
N ASN A 23 -3.66 -7.06 5.37
CA ASN A 23 -3.61 -5.92 6.30
C ASN A 23 -2.22 -5.30 6.56
N ALA A 24 -1.22 -5.50 5.68
CA ALA A 24 0.16 -5.05 5.90
C ALA A 24 0.31 -3.54 6.26
N PHE A 25 -0.52 -2.68 5.68
CA PHE A 25 -0.58 -1.23 5.96
C PHE A 25 -1.99 -0.80 6.39
N TYR A 26 -2.75 -1.72 7.02
CA TYR A 26 -4.10 -1.42 7.47
C TYR A 26 -4.10 -0.31 8.53
N GLY A 27 -4.91 0.73 8.32
CA GLY A 27 -5.07 1.81 9.30
C GLY A 27 -3.92 2.81 9.33
N CYS A 28 -3.00 2.78 8.35
CA CYS A 28 -1.97 3.80 8.19
C CYS A 28 -2.53 5.12 7.62
N SER A 29 -3.35 5.80 8.41
CA SER A 29 -3.94 7.10 8.10
C SER A 29 -2.91 8.25 8.05
N GLY A 30 -1.73 8.05 8.64
CA GLY A 30 -0.61 8.98 8.56
C GLY A 30 0.19 8.94 7.25
N LEU A 31 -0.08 7.94 6.39
CA LEU A 31 0.67 7.74 5.15
C LEU A 31 0.37 8.87 4.16
N LYS A 32 1.42 9.61 3.77
CA LYS A 32 1.34 10.72 2.81
C LYS A 32 1.95 10.36 1.46
N ASP A 33 3.03 9.57 1.44
CA ASP A 33 3.69 9.15 0.20
C ASP A 33 3.83 7.63 0.14
N LEU A 34 3.26 7.02 -0.91
CA LEU A 34 3.44 5.61 -1.22
C LEU A 34 4.05 5.48 -2.61
N THR A 35 5.28 4.99 -2.69
CA THR A 35 5.95 4.70 -3.97
C THR A 35 6.06 3.20 -4.16
N VAL A 36 5.54 2.70 -5.28
CA VAL A 36 5.65 1.29 -5.66
C VAL A 36 6.46 1.21 -6.94
N LYS A 37 7.62 0.54 -6.88
CA LYS A 37 8.50 0.34 -8.03
C LYS A 37 8.39 -1.05 -8.65
N THR A 38 7.70 -1.99 -7.99
CA THR A 38 7.54 -3.36 -8.49
C THR A 38 6.38 -3.50 -9.47
N LYS A 39 6.61 -4.27 -10.54
CA LYS A 39 5.59 -4.71 -11.51
C LYS A 39 5.08 -6.12 -11.21
N LYS A 40 5.69 -6.83 -10.24
CA LYS A 40 5.39 -8.23 -9.90
C LYS A 40 4.16 -8.39 -9.01
N LEU A 41 3.72 -7.32 -8.35
CA LEU A 41 2.54 -7.37 -7.49
C LEU A 41 1.25 -7.54 -8.29
N THR A 42 0.41 -8.47 -7.88
CA THR A 42 -0.89 -8.79 -8.47
C THR A 42 -1.95 -8.87 -7.37
N SER A 43 -3.22 -8.99 -7.73
CA SER A 43 -4.32 -9.18 -6.76
C SER A 43 -4.16 -10.48 -5.97
N LYS A 44 -3.44 -11.46 -6.53
CA LYS A 44 -3.10 -12.72 -5.84
C LYS A 44 -1.97 -12.56 -4.83
N THR A 45 -1.05 -11.61 -5.06
CA THR A 45 0.11 -11.42 -4.19
C THR A 45 -0.04 -10.27 -3.21
N VAL A 46 -1.06 -9.42 -3.37
CA VAL A 46 -1.44 -8.40 -2.40
C VAL A 46 -2.62 -8.91 -1.58
N GLY A 47 -2.39 -9.09 -0.28
CA GLY A 47 -3.42 -9.57 0.64
C GLY A 47 -4.60 -8.61 0.75
N LYS A 48 -5.78 -9.18 0.99
CA LYS A 48 -7.03 -8.42 1.18
C LYS A 48 -6.86 -7.38 2.29
N GLY A 49 -7.24 -6.14 2.00
CA GLY A 49 -7.18 -5.04 2.97
C GLY A 49 -5.78 -4.54 3.30
N ALA A 50 -4.74 -4.93 2.56
CA ALA A 50 -3.36 -4.48 2.77
C ALA A 50 -3.22 -2.95 2.83
N PHE A 51 -4.05 -2.21 2.08
CA PHE A 51 -4.03 -0.75 2.00
C PHE A 51 -5.36 -0.12 2.44
N LYS A 52 -6.15 -0.85 3.24
CA LYS A 52 -7.45 -0.35 3.72
C LYS A 52 -7.25 0.64 4.87
N LYS A 53 -8.13 1.65 4.97
CA LYS A 53 -8.04 2.76 5.95
C LYS A 53 -6.74 3.58 5.82
N LEU A 54 -6.17 3.67 4.61
CA LEU A 54 -5.14 4.66 4.31
C LEU A 54 -5.72 6.06 4.20
N ASN A 55 -4.84 7.07 4.26
CA ASN A 55 -5.21 8.44 3.97
C ASN A 55 -5.65 8.59 2.50
N LYS A 56 -6.90 9.01 2.27
CA LYS A 56 -7.41 9.28 0.91
C LYS A 56 -6.65 10.39 0.18
N LYS A 57 -5.92 11.25 0.92
CA LYS A 57 -5.08 12.33 0.38
C LYS A 57 -3.64 11.89 0.10
N ALA A 58 -3.28 10.62 0.31
CA ALA A 58 -1.93 10.13 0.08
C ALA A 58 -1.56 10.19 -1.42
N LYS A 59 -0.34 10.63 -1.73
CA LYS A 59 0.23 10.57 -3.07
C LYS A 59 0.76 9.16 -3.33
N ILE A 60 0.06 8.43 -4.19
CA ILE A 60 0.41 7.05 -4.57
C ILE A 60 1.09 7.07 -5.94
N LYS A 61 2.41 6.87 -5.95
CA LYS A 61 3.22 6.70 -7.18
C LYS A 61 3.33 5.21 -7.49
N VAL A 62 2.62 4.76 -8.52
CA VAL A 62 2.60 3.36 -8.95
C VAL A 62 2.94 3.24 -10.44
N PRO A 63 3.43 2.08 -10.91
CA PRO A 63 3.66 1.86 -12.33
C PRO A 63 2.31 1.85 -13.07
N LYS A 64 2.25 2.45 -14.27
CA LYS A 64 1.01 2.58 -15.07
C LYS A 64 0.21 1.27 -15.17
N SER A 65 0.90 0.14 -15.36
CA SER A 65 0.29 -1.20 -15.50
C SER A 65 -0.42 -1.74 -14.25
N LYS A 66 -0.26 -1.11 -13.08
CA LYS A 66 -0.85 -1.58 -11.81
C LYS A 66 -1.76 -0.55 -11.14
N LEU A 67 -1.98 0.63 -11.75
CA LEU A 67 -2.88 1.66 -11.24
C LEU A 67 -4.26 1.12 -10.88
N LYS A 68 -4.88 0.36 -11.79
CA LYS A 68 -6.21 -0.25 -11.59
C LYS A 68 -6.24 -1.21 -10.40
N LEU A 69 -5.11 -1.88 -10.13
CA LEU A 69 -4.97 -2.81 -9.02
C LEU A 69 -4.96 -2.02 -7.72
N TYR A 70 -4.02 -1.09 -7.57
CA TYR A 70 -3.89 -0.26 -6.36
C TYR A 70 -5.15 0.55 -6.04
N ALA A 71 -5.83 1.11 -7.04
CA ALA A 71 -7.09 1.81 -6.87
C ALA A 71 -8.25 0.94 -6.34
N LYS A 72 -8.17 -0.39 -6.52
CA LYS A 72 -9.21 -1.36 -6.11
C LYS A 72 -8.96 -1.96 -4.72
N ILE A 73 -7.75 -1.82 -4.18
CA ILE A 73 -7.32 -2.37 -2.87
C ILE A 73 -7.11 -1.30 -1.79
N THR A 74 -7.05 -0.02 -2.17
CA THR A 74 -7.22 1.14 -1.27
C THR A 74 -8.69 1.31 -0.90
#